data_AF-A0A2Z6SNF2-F1
#
_entry.id   AF-A0A2Z6SNF2-F1
#
_cell.length_a   1.000
_cell.length_b   1.000
_cell.length_c   1.000
_cell.angle_alpha   90.00
_cell.angle_beta   90.00
_cell.angle_gamma   90.00
#
_symmetry.space_group_name_H-M   'P 1'
#
loop_
_entity.id
_entity.type
_entity.pdbx_description
1 polymer ?
#
loop_
_entity_poly.entity_id
_entity_poly.type
_entity_poly.pdbx_seq_one_letter_code
_entity_poly.pdbx_strand_id
1 'polypeptide(L)' 'MSEISYYDTKDLISFLQVQDDLQLIKEDFDIIRKERITGRSFLKLTEEKLRSYGMKGGPSSDLADFVEKLRKKLGE' A
#
# COMPACT_ATOMS: atom_id res chain seq x y z
N MET A 1 -7.08 -1.76 16.49
CA MET A 1 -7.18 -1.33 15.08
C MET A 1 -6.08 -0.31 14.84
N SER A 2 -5.27 -0.47 13.81
CA SER A 2 -4.19 0.48 13.51
C SER A 2 -4.73 1.78 12.95
N GLU A 3 -4.03 2.89 13.18
CA GLU A 3 -4.39 4.21 12.64
C GLU A 3 -4.59 4.14 11.11
N ILE A 4 -3.69 3.43 10.42
CA ILE A 4 -3.76 3.16 8.97
C ILE A 4 -5.09 2.54 8.56
N SER A 5 -5.71 1.68 9.38
CA SER A 5 -6.97 1.01 8.99
C SER A 5 -8.16 1.96 8.78
N TYR A 6 -8.06 3.21 9.25
CA TYR A 6 -9.07 4.26 9.09
C TYR A 6 -8.79 5.22 7.94
N TYR A 7 -7.62 5.12 7.31
CA TYR A 7 -7.24 6.02 6.22
C TYR A 7 -8.13 5.83 5.01
N ASP A 8 -8.60 6.95 4.46
CA ASP A 8 -9.15 6.98 3.12
C ASP A 8 -8.03 6.81 2.08
N THR A 9 -8.37 6.79 0.79
CA THR A 9 -7.38 6.62 -0.28
C THR A 9 -6.36 7.76 -0.34
N LYS A 10 -6.75 9.00 -0.02
CA LYS A 10 -5.84 10.17 -0.05
C LYS A 10 -4.89 10.16 1.13
N ASP A 11 -5.41 9.84 2.32
CA ASP A 11 -4.61 9.72 3.54
C ASP A 11 -3.59 8.59 3.38
N LEU A 12 -4.00 7.45 2.81
CA LEU A 12 -3.11 6.33 2.49
C LEU A 12 -2.00 6.75 1.52
N ILE A 13 -2.32 7.45 0.43
CA ILE A 13 -1.31 7.91 -0.54
C ILE A 13 -0.33 8.87 0.14
N SER A 14 -0.83 9.82 0.94
CA SER A 14 0.02 10.77 1.67
C SER A 14 0.97 10.07 2.63
N PHE A 15 0.48 9.03 3.32
CA PHE A 15 1.29 8.19 4.20
C PHE A 15 2.38 7.42 3.44
N LEU A 16 2.07 6.87 2.27
CA LEU A 16 3.02 6.12 1.45
C LEU A 16 4.07 7.02 0.77
N GLN A 17 3.71 8.26 0.43
CA GLN A 17 4.63 9.24 -0.19
C GLN A 17 5.80 9.65 0.69
N VAL A 18 5.65 9.55 2.02
CA VAL A 18 6.72 9.86 2.98
C VAL A 18 7.55 8.62 3.38
N GLN A 19 7.27 7.45 2.80
CA GLN A 19 8.05 6.24 3.02
C GLN A 19 9.21 6.17 2.02
N ASP A 20 10.42 6.46 2.49
CA ASP A 20 11.62 6.49 1.63
C ASP A 20 12.01 5.10 1.10
N ASP A 21 11.54 4.02 1.72
CA ASP A 21 11.89 2.63 1.37
C ASP A 21 11.08 2.07 0.19
N LEU A 22 9.95 2.68 -0.18
CA LEU A 22 9.04 2.12 -1.18
C LEU A 22 9.33 2.58 -2.63
N GLN A 23 10.15 3.62 -2.82
CA GLN A 23 10.57 4.17 -4.13
C GLN A 23 9.43 4.30 -5.19
N LEU A 24 8.19 4.51 -4.74
CA LEU A 24 7.02 4.55 -5.62
C LEU A 24 7.03 5.80 -6.49
N ILE A 25 6.63 5.62 -7.75
CA ILE A 25 6.46 6.73 -8.68
C ILE A 25 4.99 7.08 -8.86
N LYS A 26 4.72 8.17 -9.59
CA LYS A 26 3.38 8.69 -9.80
C LYS A 26 2.41 7.62 -10.33
N GLU A 27 2.87 6.80 -11.29
CA GLU A 27 2.05 5.73 -11.88
C GLU A 27 1.57 4.70 -10.83
N ASP A 28 2.38 4.40 -9.81
CA ASP A 28 2.00 3.47 -8.74
C ASP A 28 0.89 4.06 -7.86
N PHE A 29 1.01 5.35 -7.52
CA PHE A 29 -0.03 6.06 -6.77
C PHE A 29 -1.33 6.21 -7.56
N ASP A 30 -1.25 6.39 -8.88
CA ASP A 30 -2.42 6.45 -9.76
C ASP A 30 -3.18 5.11 -9.75
N ILE A 31 -2.50 3.97 -9.65
CA ILE A 31 -3.13 2.65 -9.49
C ILE A 31 -3.86 2.57 -8.14
N ILE A 32 -3.21 2.94 -7.04
CA ILE A 32 -3.82 2.96 -5.70
C ILE A 32 -5.09 3.83 -5.70
N ARG A 33 -5.03 4.98 -6.36
CA ARG A 33 -6.16 5.91 -6.48
C ARG A 33 -7.29 5.35 -7.33
N LYS A 34 -6.97 4.75 -8.48
CA LYS A 34 -7.94 4.16 -9.43
C LYS A 34 -8.72 3.01 -8.79
N GLU A 35 -8.03 2.13 -8.08
CA GLU A 35 -8.63 1.00 -7.36
C GLU A 35 -9.29 1.40 -6.03
N ARG A 36 -9.22 2.70 -5.66
CA ARG A 36 -9.82 3.28 -4.45
C ARG A 36 -9.40 2.51 -3.18
N ILE A 37 -8.12 2.15 -3.12
CA ILE A 37 -7.57 1.38 -2.02
C ILE A 37 -7.61 2.27 -0.78
N THR A 38 -8.33 1.82 0.25
CA THR A 38 -8.35 2.44 1.59
C THR A 38 -7.33 1.76 2.48
N GLY A 39 -6.96 2.37 3.61
CA GLY A 39 -6.00 1.76 4.52
C GLY A 39 -6.43 0.38 5.06
N ARG A 40 -7.73 0.15 5.26
CA ARG A 40 -8.27 -1.20 5.57
C ARG A 40 -8.00 -2.22 4.46
N SER A 41 -8.14 -1.81 3.20
CA SER A 41 -7.93 -2.70 2.04
C SER A 41 -6.44 -2.90 1.77
N PHE A 42 -5.65 -1.84 1.98
CA PHE A 42 -4.20 -1.83 1.90
C PHE A 42 -3.57 -2.89 2.79
N LEU A 43 -4.00 -2.96 4.06
CA LEU A 43 -3.56 -3.97 5.01
C LEU A 43 -3.96 -5.40 4.61
N LYS A 44 -4.66 -5.62 3.49
CA LYS A 44 -5.06 -6.92 2.92
C LYS A 44 -4.45 -7.18 1.53
N LEU A 45 -3.59 -6.29 1.05
CA LEU A 45 -2.93 -6.45 -0.24
C LEU A 45 -1.91 -7.56 -0.20
N THR A 46 -1.71 -8.14 -1.37
CA THR A 46 -0.67 -9.11 -1.69
C THR A 46 -0.04 -8.65 -3.00
N GLU A 47 1.17 -9.12 -3.28
CA GLU A 47 1.85 -8.83 -4.54
C GLU A 47 0.99 -9.23 -5.75
N GLU A 48 0.32 -10.39 -5.69
CA GLU A 48 -0.58 -10.87 -6.75
C GLU A 48 -1.75 -9.91 -7.02
N LYS A 49 -2.39 -9.38 -5.97
CA LYS A 49 -3.47 -8.40 -6.12
C LYS A 49 -2.96 -7.12 -6.77
N LEU A 50 -1.82 -6.62 -6.32
CA LEU A 50 -1.20 -5.41 -6.88
C LEU A 50 -0.89 -5.60 -8.38
N ARG A 51 -0.32 -6.75 -8.75
CA ARG A 51 -0.08 -7.10 -10.16
C ARG A 51 -1.38 -7.21 -10.96
N SER A 52 -2.46 -7.73 -10.37
CA SER A 52 -3.78 -7.80 -11.03
C SER A 52 -4.38 -6.42 -11.32
N TYR A 53 -4.01 -5.40 -10.55
CA TYR A 53 -4.39 -4.00 -10.78
C TYR A 53 -3.50 -3.30 -11.83
N GLY A 54 -2.49 -3.99 -12.34
CA GLY A 54 -1.55 -3.48 -13.33
C GLY A 54 -0.27 -2.88 -12.74
N MET A 55 -0.03 -3.05 -11.44
CA MET A 55 1.21 -2.57 -10.80
C MET A 55 2.41 -3.40 -11.27
N LYS A 56 3.56 -2.75 -11.42
CA LYS A 56 4.81 -3.41 -11.85
C LYS A 56 5.35 -4.28 -10.72
N GLY A 57 6.21 -5.24 -11.09
CA GLY A 57 6.69 -6.27 -10.16
C GLY A 57 7.46 -5.73 -8.96
N GLY A 58 8.39 -4.79 -9.18
CA GLY A 58 9.14 -4.13 -8.10
C GLY A 58 8.21 -3.49 -7.05
N PRO A 59 7.45 -2.44 -7.41
CA PRO A 59 6.57 -1.76 -6.45
C PRO A 59 5.51 -2.68 -5.84
N SER A 60 5.04 -3.71 -6.57
CA SER A 60 4.13 -4.72 -6.02
C SER A 60 4.79 -5.53 -4.89
N SER A 61 6.03 -5.94 -5.08
CA SER A 61 6.80 -6.71 -4.09
C SER A 61 7.10 -5.84 -2.86
N ASP A 62 7.60 -4.62 -3.08
CA ASP A 62 7.98 -3.71 -1.99
C ASP A 62 6.77 -3.35 -1.11
N LEU A 63 5.62 -3.05 -1.72
CA LEU A 63 4.38 -2.80 -0.98
C LEU A 63 3.86 -4.02 -0.23
N ALA A 64 3.95 -5.22 -0.80
CA ALA A 64 3.53 -6.44 -0.12
C ALA A 64 4.39 -6.71 1.12
N ASP A 65 5.70 -6.59 0.99
CA ASP A 65 6.64 -6.73 2.11
C ASP A 65 6.42 -5.67 3.19
N PHE A 66 6.14 -4.43 2.78
CA PHE A 66 5.81 -3.35 3.70
C PHE A 66 4.51 -3.60 4.47
N VAL A 67 3.46 -4.10 3.81
CA VAL A 67 2.22 -4.52 4.48
C VAL A 67 2.48 -5.62 5.51
N GLU A 68 3.31 -6.62 5.19
CA GLU A 68 3.70 -7.67 6.13
C GLU A 68 4.46 -7.12 7.35
N LYS A 69 5.41 -6.19 7.14
CA LYS A 69 6.11 -5.49 8.23
C LYS A 69 5.14 -4.71 9.13
N LEU A 70 4.18 -4.00 8.54
CA LEU A 70 3.15 -3.27 9.28
C LEU A 70 2.28 -4.21 10.11
N ARG A 71 1.84 -5.34 9.55
CA ARG A 71 1.02 -6.33 10.29
C ARG A 71 1.76 -6.89 11.50
N LYS A 72 3.05 -7.20 11.35
CA LYS A 72 3.89 -7.67 12.47
C LYS A 72 3.96 -6.64 13.59
N LYS A 73 4.26 -5.37 13.27
CA LYS A 73 4.29 -4.27 14.25
C LYS A 73 2.96 -4.00 14.95
N LEU A 74 1.83 -4.36 14.33
CA LEU A 74 0.49 -4.16 14.88
C LEU A 74 -0.01 -5.33 15.72
N GLY A 75 0.65 -6.49 15.61
CA GLY A 75 0.37 -7.69 16.41
C GLY A 75 1.29 -7.85 17.62
N GLU A 76 2.36 -7.05 17.69
CA GLU A 76 3.19 -6.83 18.89
C GLU A 76 2.51 -5.84 19.85
#